data_AF-A0AAW0I7E2-F1
#
_entry.id   AF-A0AAW0I7E2-F1
#
_cell.length_a   1.000
_cell.length_b   1.000
_cell.length_c   1.000
_cell.angle_alpha   90.00
_cell.angle_beta   90.00
_cell.angle_gamma   90.00
#
_symmetry.space_group_name_H-M   'P 1'
#
loop_
_entity.id
_entity.type
_entity.pdbx_description
1 polymer ?
#
loop_
_entity_poly.entity_id
_entity_poly.type
_entity_poly.pdbx_seq_one_letter_code
_entity_poly.pdbx_strand_id
1 'polypeptide(L)'
;MGFIQLNEDFIFIEPFNDTMAILGHPHRLYRQKRSTEGKVREKSALHSHPCGVISDKGRQRSKKPGENRRERRYSYKLPQEYNIETVVVADPAMVSYHGADAARRFILTILNMVFNLFQHKSLGVQVHLRVIKLVLLHETPADLYIGHHGEKMLESFCKWQHEEFGRKNDIHLEMSTSWGEDGASVDAAILITR
;
A
#
# COMPACT_ATOMS: atom_id res chain seq x y z
N MET A 1 34.10 -4.56 -3.09
CA MET A 1 33.42 -3.26 -3.22
C MET A 1 32.32 -3.39 -4.27
N GLY A 2 31.10 -2.99 -3.95
CA GLY A 2 29.96 -2.97 -4.89
C GLY A 2 29.49 -1.55 -5.14
N PHE A 3 28.78 -1.30 -6.24
CA PHE A 3 28.13 -0.02 -6.48
C PHE A 3 26.74 -0.18 -7.09
N ILE A 4 25.86 0.78 -6.81
CA ILE A 4 24.55 0.92 -7.42
C ILE A 4 24.58 2.20 -8.24
N GLN A 5 24.25 2.08 -9.52
CA GLN A 5 24.13 3.22 -10.42
C GLN A 5 22.66 3.65 -10.53
N LEU A 6 22.38 4.90 -10.18
CA LEU A 6 21.06 5.53 -10.31
C LEU A 6 21.25 6.77 -11.18
N ASN A 7 20.93 6.65 -12.47
CA ASN A 7 21.13 7.69 -13.47
C ASN A 7 22.60 8.18 -13.51
N GLU A 8 22.86 9.39 -13.01
CA GLU A 8 24.18 10.05 -12.95
C GLU A 8 24.88 9.92 -11.58
N ASP A 9 24.24 9.24 -10.62
CA ASP A 9 24.75 9.05 -9.27
C ASP A 9 25.24 7.62 -9.04
N PHE A 10 26.38 7.49 -8.36
CA PHE A 10 26.91 6.21 -7.89
C PHE A 10 26.80 6.14 -6.37
N ILE A 11 26.23 5.05 -5.87
CA ILE A 11 26.28 4.68 -4.45
C ILE A 11 27.28 3.55 -4.32
N PHE A 12 28.36 3.79 -3.59
CA PHE A 12 29.37 2.77 -3.30
C PHE A 12 29.03 2.06 -1.98
N ILE A 13 29.27 0.76 -1.97
CA ILE A 13 29.04 -0.12 -0.83
C ILE A 13 30.35 -0.84 -0.53
N GLU A 14 30.88 -0.58 0.66
CA GLU A 14 32.11 -1.18 1.15
C GLU A 14 31.86 -1.90 2.47
N PRO A 15 32.47 -3.07 2.75
CA PRO A 15 32.45 -3.66 4.09
C PRO A 15 33.00 -2.67 5.12
N PHE A 16 32.34 -2.56 6.27
CA PHE A 16 32.72 -1.65 7.35
C PHE A 16 33.08 -2.45 8.59
N ASN A 17 34.38 -2.72 8.75
CA ASN A 17 35.00 -3.53 9.81
C ASN A 17 34.41 -4.96 9.93
N ASP A 18 35.28 -5.95 10.15
CA ASP A 18 34.87 -7.36 10.31
C ASP A 18 34.21 -7.67 11.66
N THR A 19 33.53 -6.69 12.26
CA THR A 19 32.72 -6.90 13.46
C THR A 19 31.39 -7.50 13.06
N MET A 20 31.18 -8.79 13.36
CA MET A 20 29.91 -9.45 13.11
C MET A 20 28.79 -8.80 13.92
N ALA A 21 27.80 -8.23 13.25
CA ALA A 21 26.53 -7.84 13.86
C ALA A 21 25.52 -8.98 13.72
N ILE A 22 24.48 -8.98 14.55
CA ILE A 22 23.47 -10.05 14.63
C ILE A 22 22.73 -10.28 13.29
N LEU A 23 22.73 -9.29 12.38
CA LEU A 23 22.14 -9.37 11.04
C LEU A 23 23.15 -9.50 9.88
N GLY A 24 24.46 -9.63 10.16
CA GLY A 24 25.51 -9.76 9.14
C GLY A 24 26.66 -8.76 9.28
N HIS A 25 27.39 -8.53 8.20
CA HIS A 25 28.53 -7.61 8.19
C HIS A 25 28.04 -6.17 8.00
N PRO A 26 28.52 -5.20 8.79
CA PRO A 26 28.20 -3.80 8.57
C PRO A 26 28.80 -3.35 7.22
N HIS A 27 28.10 -2.48 6.51
CA HIS A 27 28.58 -1.89 5.26
C HIS A 27 28.50 -0.37 5.33
N ARG A 28 29.53 0.30 4.79
CA ARG A 28 29.60 1.74 4.61
C ARG A 28 29.05 2.10 3.23
N LEU A 29 28.11 3.03 3.21
CA LEU A 29 27.54 3.58 1.97
C LEU A 29 27.94 5.05 1.82
N TYR A 30 28.47 5.42 0.66
CA TYR A 30 28.70 6.81 0.30
C TYR A 30 28.27 7.09 -1.14
N ARG A 31 27.73 8.30 -1.35
CA ARG A 31 27.17 8.73 -2.64
C ARG A 31 28.13 9.69 -3.31
N GLN A 32 28.56 9.35 -4.52
CA GLN A 32 29.33 10.24 -5.38
C GLN A 32 28.42 10.72 -6.50
N LYS A 33 28.12 12.03 -6.48
CA LYS A 33 27.47 12.70 -7.60
C LYS A 33 28.56 13.19 -8.54
N ARG A 34 28.49 12.85 -9.83
CA ARG A 34 29.32 13.54 -10.82
C ARG A 34 28.75 14.95 -10.97
N SER A 35 29.49 15.97 -10.54
CA SER A 35 29.19 17.31 -11.06
C SER A 35 29.48 17.27 -12.55
N THR A 36 28.49 17.55 -13.37
CA THR A 36 28.70 17.87 -14.78
C THR A 36 29.56 19.14 -14.84
N GLU A 37 30.87 18.97 -14.98
CA GLU A 37 31.77 20.08 -15.26
C GLU A 37 31.55 20.55 -16.69
N GLY A 38 30.96 21.75 -16.78
CA GLY A 38 30.87 22.52 -18.00
C GLY A 38 31.17 23.98 -17.69
N LYS A 39 32.43 24.32 -17.43
CA LYS A 39 33.10 25.53 -17.93
C LYS A 39 34.56 25.61 -17.46
N VAL A 40 35.44 25.58 -18.45
CA VAL A 40 36.84 26.00 -18.38
C VAL A 40 36.98 27.35 -17.70
N ARG A 41 37.82 27.44 -16.67
CA ARG A 41 38.46 28.70 -16.29
C ARG A 41 39.88 28.41 -15.81
N GLU A 42 40.84 28.73 -16.68
CA GLU A 42 42.23 28.89 -16.34
C GLU A 42 42.39 29.88 -15.18
N LYS A 43 43.16 29.50 -14.16
CA LYS A 43 44.29 30.28 -13.62
C LYS A 43 44.95 29.54 -12.44
N SER A 44 46.13 29.04 -12.75
CA SER A 44 47.40 29.02 -11.99
C SER A 44 47.45 29.21 -10.47
N ALA A 45 48.31 28.35 -9.90
CA ALA A 45 49.27 28.56 -8.81
C ALA A 45 48.89 28.11 -7.38
N LEU A 46 49.46 26.96 -7.03
CA LEU A 46 50.44 26.75 -5.94
C LEU A 46 49.95 26.68 -4.48
N HIS A 47 50.49 25.64 -3.81
CA HIS A 47 50.55 25.35 -2.37
C HIS A 47 49.52 24.38 -1.77
N SER A 48 49.99 23.14 -1.63
CA SER A 48 49.59 22.23 -0.55
C SER A 48 49.90 22.87 0.80
N HIS A 49 49.01 22.79 1.78
CA HIS A 49 49.36 22.43 3.17
C HIS A 49 48.10 22.04 3.96
N PRO A 50 48.24 21.15 4.96
CA PRO A 50 47.15 20.49 5.65
C PRO A 50 46.62 21.33 6.83
N CYS A 51 45.38 21.03 7.21
CA CYS A 51 44.61 21.53 8.36
C CYS A 51 45.46 22.05 9.54
N GLY A 52 45.26 23.32 9.90
CA GLY A 52 45.70 23.92 11.17
C GLY A 52 44.54 24.69 11.80
N VAL A 53 44.09 24.25 12.98
CA VAL A 53 43.06 24.93 13.77
C VAL A 53 43.74 26.02 14.58
N ILE A 54 43.32 27.28 14.39
CA ILE A 54 43.61 28.37 15.32
C ILE A 54 42.29 29.05 15.67
N SER A 55 41.98 29.01 16.96
CA SER A 55 40.91 29.77 17.60
C SER A 55 41.43 31.16 17.93
N ASP A 56 40.75 32.23 17.50
CA ASP A 56 40.35 33.30 18.43
C ASP A 56 39.32 34.29 17.85
N LYS A 57 38.38 34.63 18.74
CA LYS A 57 37.61 35.88 18.91
C LYS A 57 37.21 36.75 17.70
N GLY A 58 35.89 36.82 17.54
CA GLY A 58 35.17 38.09 17.68
C GLY A 58 35.06 38.98 16.43
N ARG A 59 33.93 38.84 15.72
CA ARG A 59 33.29 39.99 15.06
C ARG A 59 31.81 39.74 14.80
N GLN A 60 30.99 40.55 15.47
CA GLN A 60 29.59 40.78 15.14
C GLN A 60 29.48 41.30 13.70
N ARG A 61 28.69 40.63 12.84
CA ARG A 61 27.94 41.29 11.76
C ARG A 61 26.88 40.37 11.15
N SER A 62 25.70 40.96 11.03
CA SER A 62 24.57 40.62 10.14
C SER A 62 23.87 39.27 10.35
N LYS A 63 22.67 39.36 10.93
CA LYS A 63 21.57 38.41 10.78
C LYS A 63 21.46 37.96 9.31
N LYS A 64 21.86 36.72 9.03
CA LYS A 64 21.27 35.94 7.93
C LYS A 64 20.22 35.04 8.60
N PRO A 65 19.02 34.88 8.03
CA PRO A 65 18.06 33.93 8.57
C PRO A 65 18.70 32.53 8.47
N GLY A 66 19.02 31.96 9.62
CA GLY A 66 19.35 30.56 9.75
C GLY A 66 18.14 29.72 9.36
N GLU A 67 18.44 28.50 8.90
CA GLU A 67 17.67 27.28 9.19
C GLU A 67 16.14 27.43 9.09
N ASN A 68 15.52 26.99 8.01
CA ASN A 68 15.13 25.59 7.95
C ASN A 68 14.65 25.24 6.55
N ARG A 69 15.57 24.96 5.62
CA ARG A 69 15.17 24.39 4.32
C ARG A 69 15.94 23.13 3.94
N ARG A 70 16.49 22.44 4.94
CA ARG A 70 17.02 21.08 4.84
C ARG A 70 16.19 20.05 5.60
N GLU A 71 14.92 20.35 5.85
CA GLU A 71 13.90 19.35 6.19
C GLU A 71 12.85 19.25 5.10
N ARG A 72 13.29 18.87 3.90
CA ARG A 72 12.51 17.84 3.22
C ARG A 72 13.31 16.57 3.37
N ARG A 73 13.34 16.08 4.62
CA ARG A 73 13.52 14.66 4.91
C ARG A 73 12.65 13.95 3.88
N TYR A 74 13.25 13.03 3.13
CA TYR A 74 12.50 12.10 2.31
C TYR A 74 11.36 11.60 3.19
N SER A 75 10.14 12.11 2.96
CA SER A 75 8.96 11.52 3.53
C SER A 75 8.90 10.20 2.80
N TYR A 76 9.48 9.17 3.41
CA TYR A 76 9.08 7.81 3.12
C TYR A 76 7.57 7.85 3.32
N LYS A 77 6.82 7.96 2.23
CA LYS A 77 5.39 7.77 2.31
C LYS A 77 5.28 6.32 2.71
N LEU A 78 4.85 6.08 3.95
CA LEU A 78 4.47 4.73 4.36
C LEU A 78 3.52 4.20 3.28
N PRO A 79 3.66 2.92 2.89
CA PRO A 79 2.71 2.30 1.97
C PRO A 79 1.31 2.61 2.48
N GLN A 80 0.49 3.21 1.62
CA GLN A 80 -0.89 3.49 2.00
C GLN A 80 -1.59 2.14 2.19
N GLU A 81 -2.14 1.95 3.37
CA GLU A 81 -2.84 0.73 3.76
C GLU A 81 -4.33 0.91 3.52
N TYR A 82 -4.93 -0.03 2.79
CA TYR A 82 -6.35 -0.08 2.48
C TYR A 82 -6.94 -1.36 3.03
N ASN A 83 -8.07 -1.27 3.73
CA ASN A 83 -8.86 -2.43 4.12
C ASN A 83 -10.12 -2.43 3.25
N ILE A 84 -10.45 -3.59 2.67
CA ILE A 84 -11.65 -3.76 1.84
C ILE A 84 -12.50 -4.84 2.48
N GLU A 85 -13.63 -4.45 3.04
CA GLU A 85 -14.63 -5.35 3.60
C GLU A 85 -15.58 -5.83 2.51
N THR A 86 -15.51 -7.12 2.21
CA THR A 86 -16.18 -7.72 1.06
C THR A 86 -17.21 -8.76 1.49
N VAL A 87 -18.41 -8.66 0.93
CA VAL A 87 -19.41 -9.74 0.93
C VAL A 87 -19.24 -10.57 -0.32
N VAL A 88 -19.28 -11.87 -0.17
CA VAL A 88 -19.23 -12.80 -1.30
C VAL A 88 -20.52 -13.60 -1.33
N VAL A 89 -21.13 -13.67 -2.51
CA VAL A 89 -22.41 -14.35 -2.75
C VAL A 89 -22.16 -15.42 -3.80
N ALA A 90 -22.41 -16.67 -3.46
CA ALA A 90 -22.42 -17.78 -4.41
C ALA A 90 -23.85 -18.02 -4.89
N ASP A 91 -24.04 -18.07 -6.20
CA ASP A 91 -25.34 -18.35 -6.79
C ASP A 91 -25.79 -19.81 -6.57
N PRO A 92 -27.09 -20.11 -6.77
CA PRO A 92 -27.60 -21.48 -6.64
C PRO A 92 -26.93 -22.47 -7.58
N ALA A 93 -26.50 -22.05 -8.78
CA ALA A 93 -25.81 -22.93 -9.73
C ALA A 93 -24.44 -23.39 -9.21
N MET A 94 -23.68 -22.49 -8.58
CA MET A 94 -22.40 -22.78 -7.94
C MET A 94 -22.57 -23.72 -6.74
N VAL A 95 -23.58 -23.45 -5.89
CA VAL A 95 -23.87 -24.27 -4.70
C VAL A 95 -24.38 -25.66 -5.09
N SER A 96 -25.30 -25.75 -6.05
CA SER A 96 -25.86 -27.03 -6.51
C SER A 96 -24.83 -27.90 -7.22
N TYR A 97 -23.91 -27.31 -7.98
CA TYR A 97 -22.89 -28.08 -8.70
C TYR A 97 -21.79 -28.62 -7.78
N HIS A 98 -21.26 -27.81 -6.87
CA HIS A 98 -20.15 -28.22 -6.00
C HIS A 98 -20.62 -28.82 -4.66
N GLY A 99 -21.86 -28.54 -4.25
CA GLY A 99 -22.32 -28.72 -2.87
C GLY A 99 -21.86 -27.56 -1.98
N ALA A 100 -22.65 -27.20 -0.97
CA ALA A 100 -22.44 -26.01 -0.13
C ALA A 100 -21.04 -25.97 0.52
N ASP A 101 -20.58 -27.08 1.09
CA ASP A 101 -19.28 -27.15 1.75
C ASP A 101 -18.10 -27.08 0.77
N ALA A 102 -18.22 -27.72 -0.39
CA ALA A 102 -17.15 -27.69 -1.39
C ALA A 102 -17.09 -26.32 -2.09
N ALA A 103 -18.25 -25.73 -2.41
CA ALA A 103 -18.35 -24.35 -2.92
C ALA A 103 -17.72 -23.35 -1.95
N ARG A 104 -18.06 -23.44 -0.64
CA ARG A 104 -17.47 -22.59 0.40
C ARG A 104 -15.95 -22.69 0.42
N ARG A 105 -15.39 -23.90 0.49
CA ARG A 105 -13.93 -24.10 0.53
C ARG A 105 -13.26 -23.59 -0.74
N PHE A 106 -13.86 -23.86 -1.89
CA PHE A 106 -13.36 -23.41 -3.18
C PHE A 106 -13.29 -21.87 -3.27
N ILE A 107 -14.38 -21.19 -2.92
CA ILE A 107 -14.45 -19.72 -2.92
C ILE A 107 -13.42 -19.12 -1.97
N LEU A 108 -13.33 -19.62 -0.73
CA LEU A 108 -12.35 -19.15 0.24
C LEU A 108 -10.91 -19.40 -0.24
N THR A 109 -10.66 -20.50 -0.95
CA THR A 109 -9.34 -20.78 -1.53
C THR A 109 -8.97 -19.75 -2.59
N ILE A 110 -9.90 -19.40 -3.49
CA ILE A 110 -9.69 -18.36 -4.50
C ILE A 110 -9.43 -17.01 -3.83
N LEU A 111 -10.27 -16.63 -2.87
CA LEU A 111 -10.12 -15.35 -2.16
C LEU A 111 -8.80 -15.29 -1.38
N ASN A 112 -8.33 -16.41 -0.83
CA ASN A 112 -7.00 -16.49 -0.22
C ASN A 112 -5.87 -16.31 -1.26
N MET A 113 -6.01 -16.86 -2.46
CA MET A 113 -5.05 -16.57 -3.55
C MET A 113 -5.06 -15.09 -3.94
N VAL A 114 -6.25 -14.48 -4.04
CA VAL A 114 -6.39 -13.03 -4.32
C VAL A 114 -5.81 -12.18 -3.19
N PHE A 115 -6.03 -12.55 -1.93
CA PHE A 115 -5.43 -11.89 -0.77
C PHE A 115 -3.90 -11.87 -0.88
N ASN A 116 -3.29 -13.01 -1.22
CA ASN A 116 -1.84 -13.13 -1.40
C ASN A 116 -1.33 -12.31 -2.60
N LEU A 117 -2.11 -12.23 -3.69
CA LEU A 117 -1.79 -11.37 -4.83
C LEU A 117 -1.73 -9.90 -4.40
N PHE A 118 -2.65 -9.45 -3.54
CA PHE A 118 -2.66 -8.10 -3.00
C PHE A 118 -1.54 -7.79 -1.99
N GLN A 119 -0.88 -8.81 -1.43
CA GLN A 119 0.31 -8.61 -0.60
C GLN A 119 1.60 -8.42 -1.41
N HIS A 120 1.55 -8.54 -2.74
CA HIS A 120 2.74 -8.43 -3.56
C HIS A 120 3.25 -6.98 -3.66
N LYS A 121 4.54 -6.76 -3.38
CA LYS A 121 5.17 -5.43 -3.30
C LYS A 121 5.11 -4.62 -4.60
N SER A 122 4.89 -5.26 -5.75
CA SER A 122 4.78 -4.56 -7.04
C SER A 122 3.57 -3.63 -7.11
N LEU A 123 2.56 -3.82 -6.26
CA LEU A 123 1.38 -2.94 -6.23
C LEU A 123 1.70 -1.56 -5.65
N GLY A 124 2.79 -1.40 -4.88
CA GLY A 124 3.18 -0.13 -4.27
C GLY A 124 2.24 0.38 -3.17
N VAL A 125 1.17 -0.37 -2.87
CA VAL A 125 0.19 -0.13 -1.80
C VAL A 125 -0.05 -1.44 -1.05
N GLN A 126 -0.52 -1.35 0.19
CA GLN A 126 -0.86 -2.51 1.00
C GLN A 126 -2.38 -2.64 1.07
N VAL A 127 -2.94 -3.70 0.49
CA VAL A 127 -4.40 -3.92 0.45
C VAL A 127 -4.75 -5.17 1.25
N HIS A 128 -5.61 -5.01 2.25
CA HIS A 128 -6.15 -6.07 3.09
C HIS A 128 -7.58 -6.39 2.66
N LEU A 129 -7.72 -7.45 1.85
CA LEU A 129 -9.02 -8.00 1.50
C LEU A 129 -9.59 -8.81 2.66
N ARG A 130 -10.75 -8.40 3.19
CA ARG A 130 -11.44 -9.06 4.30
C ARG A 130 -12.79 -9.57 3.83
N VAL A 131 -13.01 -10.88 3.92
CA VAL A 131 -14.32 -11.47 3.65
C VAL A 131 -15.13 -11.43 4.94
N ILE A 132 -16.09 -10.51 5.02
CA ILE A 132 -16.91 -10.30 6.22
C ILE A 132 -18.16 -11.16 6.24
N LYS A 133 -18.66 -11.56 5.06
CA LYS A 133 -19.82 -12.43 4.92
C LYS A 133 -19.72 -13.26 3.65
N LEU A 134 -20.00 -14.55 3.77
CA LEU A 134 -20.13 -15.47 2.64
C LEU A 134 -21.57 -16.00 2.62
N VAL A 135 -22.31 -15.65 1.57
CA VAL A 135 -23.70 -16.05 1.35
C VAL A 135 -23.73 -17.16 0.31
N LEU A 136 -24.36 -18.28 0.65
CA LEU A 136 -24.59 -19.38 -0.28
C LEU A 136 -26.08 -19.43 -0.60
N LEU A 137 -26.46 -18.97 -1.79
CA LEU A 137 -27.84 -18.98 -2.23
C LEU A 137 -28.23 -20.41 -2.60
N HIS A 138 -29.30 -20.94 -2.00
CA HIS A 138 -29.85 -22.24 -2.38
C HIS A 138 -30.90 -22.10 -3.49
N GLU A 139 -31.57 -20.96 -3.53
CA GLU A 139 -32.53 -20.56 -4.55
C GLU A 139 -32.29 -19.11 -4.92
N THR A 140 -32.69 -18.71 -6.12
CA THR A 140 -32.54 -17.33 -6.58
C THR A 140 -33.65 -16.47 -5.94
N PRO A 141 -33.30 -15.43 -5.16
CA PRO A 141 -34.29 -14.49 -4.62
C PRO A 141 -35.14 -13.85 -5.73
N ALA A 142 -36.39 -13.51 -5.43
CA ALA A 142 -37.31 -12.93 -6.41
C ALA A 142 -36.78 -11.64 -7.06
N ASP A 143 -36.01 -10.85 -6.29
CA ASP A 143 -35.46 -9.57 -6.72
C ASP A 143 -34.07 -9.69 -7.38
N LEU A 144 -33.55 -10.91 -7.56
CA LEU A 144 -32.25 -11.17 -8.17
C LEU A 144 -32.39 -11.91 -9.50
N TYR A 145 -31.93 -11.29 -10.57
CA TYR A 145 -31.84 -11.89 -11.89
C TYR A 145 -30.44 -12.47 -12.14
N ILE A 146 -30.37 -13.78 -12.39
CA ILE A 146 -29.15 -14.49 -12.78
C ILE A 146 -29.42 -15.18 -14.12
N GLY A 147 -28.73 -14.72 -15.17
CA GLY A 147 -28.89 -15.26 -16.52
C GLY A 147 -27.79 -14.81 -17.47
N HIS A 148 -27.92 -15.07 -18.76
CA HIS A 148 -26.85 -14.80 -19.74
C HIS A 148 -26.57 -13.31 -20.00
N HIS A 149 -27.49 -12.42 -19.62
CA HIS A 149 -27.35 -10.98 -19.86
C HIS A 149 -26.59 -10.33 -18.70
N GLY A 150 -25.26 -10.23 -18.83
CA GLY A 150 -24.38 -9.77 -17.75
C GLY A 150 -24.71 -8.37 -17.21
N GLU A 151 -25.07 -7.41 -18.08
CA GLU A 151 -25.44 -6.05 -17.66
C GLU A 151 -26.70 -6.05 -16.77
N LYS A 152 -27.75 -6.77 -17.18
CA LYS A 152 -29.00 -6.91 -16.41
C LYS A 152 -28.77 -7.65 -15.09
N MET A 153 -27.90 -8.67 -15.10
CA MET A 153 -27.50 -9.38 -13.89
C MET A 153 -26.79 -8.45 -12.91
N LEU A 154 -25.84 -7.64 -13.40
CA LEU A 154 -25.09 -6.70 -12.55
C LEU A 154 -26.01 -5.64 -11.94
N GLU A 155 -26.90 -5.04 -12.75
CA GLU A 155 -27.88 -4.05 -12.26
C GLU A 155 -28.79 -4.65 -11.19
N SER A 156 -29.33 -5.85 -11.45
CA SER A 156 -30.18 -6.56 -10.49
C SER A 156 -29.43 -6.93 -9.21
N PHE A 157 -28.16 -7.37 -9.32
CA PHE A 157 -27.34 -7.70 -8.16
C PHE A 157 -27.00 -6.46 -7.33
N CYS A 158 -26.66 -5.33 -7.94
CA CYS A 158 -26.43 -4.07 -7.24
C CYS A 158 -27.68 -3.61 -6.48
N LYS A 159 -28.87 -3.71 -7.12
CA LYS A 159 -30.14 -3.39 -6.47
C LYS A 159 -30.40 -4.29 -5.27
N TRP A 160 -30.33 -5.61 -5.46
CA TRP A 160 -30.52 -6.60 -4.39
C TRP A 160 -29.52 -6.39 -3.24
N GLN A 161 -28.25 -6.13 -3.55
CA GLN A 161 -27.22 -5.87 -2.54
C GLN A 161 -27.52 -4.60 -1.74
N HIS A 162 -27.98 -3.53 -2.39
CA HIS A 162 -28.37 -2.30 -1.70
C HIS A 162 -29.59 -2.52 -0.79
N GLU A 163 -30.56 -3.33 -1.22
CA GLU A 163 -31.75 -3.64 -0.42
C GLU A 163 -31.43 -4.54 0.80
N GLU A 164 -30.52 -5.51 0.63
CA GLU A 164 -30.12 -6.43 1.70
C GLU A 164 -29.09 -5.84 2.67
N PHE A 165 -28.14 -5.04 2.16
CA PHE A 165 -26.97 -4.56 2.92
C PHE A 165 -26.86 -3.04 3.02
N GLY A 166 -27.67 -2.28 2.26
CA GLY A 166 -27.61 -0.81 2.20
C GLY A 166 -28.53 -0.07 3.17
N ARG A 167 -29.45 -0.74 3.88
CA ARG A 167 -30.50 -0.12 4.71
C ARG A 167 -30.03 0.68 5.94
N LYS A 168 -28.73 0.88 6.15
CA LYS A 168 -28.22 1.65 7.29
C LYS A 168 -27.81 3.09 6.97
N ASN A 169 -27.80 3.49 5.70
CA ASN A 169 -27.26 4.82 5.35
C ASN A 169 -28.31 5.94 5.30
N ASP A 170 -29.61 5.65 5.36
CA ASP A 170 -30.66 6.68 5.15
C ASP A 170 -31.54 7.01 6.36
N ILE A 171 -31.24 6.50 7.57
CA ILE A 171 -32.06 6.81 8.76
C ILE A 171 -31.18 7.15 9.98
N HIS A 172 -30.98 8.47 10.18
CA HIS A 172 -30.94 9.16 11.49
C HIS A 172 -29.62 9.07 12.30
N LEU A 173 -28.83 10.15 12.45
CA LEU A 173 -29.10 11.24 13.41
C LEU A 173 -30.17 10.94 14.46
N GLU A 174 -30.07 9.86 15.25
CA GLU A 174 -30.27 9.98 16.69
C GLU A 174 -29.56 8.86 17.45
N MET A 175 -28.88 9.34 18.48
CA MET A 175 -28.53 8.65 19.70
C MET A 175 -29.57 7.60 20.10
N SER A 176 -29.24 6.31 19.97
CA SER A 176 -29.86 5.28 20.79
C SER A 176 -28.91 4.13 21.03
N THR A 177 -28.61 3.96 22.32
CA THR A 177 -27.88 2.86 22.92
C THR A 177 -28.68 1.56 22.77
N SER A 178 -28.31 0.72 21.81
CA SER A 178 -28.70 -0.69 21.79
C SER A 178 -27.64 -1.49 21.04
N TRP A 179 -26.81 -2.20 21.79
CA TRP A 179 -25.86 -3.17 21.26
C TRP A 179 -26.67 -4.36 20.72
N GLY A 180 -26.99 -4.34 19.43
CA GLY A 180 -27.72 -5.40 18.75
C GLY A 180 -27.30 -5.46 17.29
N GLU A 181 -26.44 -6.44 16.99
CA GLU A 181 -25.96 -6.88 15.67
C GLU A 181 -25.90 -5.79 14.59
N ASP A 182 -24.80 -5.04 14.62
CA ASP A 182 -24.47 -4.09 13.58
C ASP A 182 -24.17 -4.84 12.27
N GLY A 183 -25.18 -5.11 11.44
CA GLY A 183 -24.97 -5.48 10.03
C GLY A 183 -24.14 -4.37 9.35
N ALA A 184 -22.88 -4.65 9.05
CA ALA A 184 -21.92 -3.66 8.57
C ALA A 184 -22.21 -3.22 7.14
N SER A 185 -22.08 -1.92 6.86
CA SER A 185 -21.92 -1.41 5.49
C SER A 185 -20.68 -2.04 4.87
N VAL A 186 -20.76 -2.48 3.63
CA VAL A 186 -19.70 -3.27 2.99
C VAL A 186 -19.07 -2.45 1.86
N ASP A 187 -17.75 -2.51 1.72
CA ASP A 187 -17.03 -1.75 0.68
C ASP A 187 -17.24 -2.36 -0.71
N ALA A 188 -17.41 -3.69 -0.76
CA ALA A 188 -17.58 -4.42 -1.99
C ALA A 188 -18.51 -5.63 -1.79
N ALA A 189 -19.21 -6.00 -2.87
CA ALA A 189 -19.95 -7.24 -2.97
C ALA A 189 -19.56 -7.98 -4.26
N ILE A 190 -19.30 -9.28 -4.15
CA ILE A 190 -18.90 -10.13 -5.27
C ILE A 190 -19.94 -11.24 -5.44
N LEU A 191 -20.56 -11.30 -6.62
CA LEU A 191 -21.37 -12.44 -7.03
C LEU A 191 -20.50 -13.44 -7.80
N ILE A 192 -20.51 -14.70 -7.37
CA ILE A 192 -19.82 -15.82 -8.02
C ILE A 192 -20.88 -16.72 -8.63
N THR A 193 -20.83 -16.82 -9.96
CA THR A 193 -21.69 -17.68 -10.77
C THR A 193 -20.89 -18.79 -11.44
N ARG A 194 -21.57 -19.85 -11.86
CA ARG A 194 -20.98 -20.95 -12.62
C ARG A 194 -20.91 -20.66 -14.13
#